data_AF-A0AAX3ELQ1-F1
#
_entry.id   AF-A0AAX3ELQ1-F1
#
_cell.length_a   1.000
_cell.length_b   1.000
_cell.length_c   1.000
_cell.angle_alpha   90.00
_cell.angle_beta   90.00
_cell.angle_gamma   90.00
#
_symmetry.space_group_name_H-M   'P 1'
#
loop_
_entity.id
_entity.type
_entity.pdbx_description
1 polymer ?
#
loop_
_entity_poly.entity_id
_entity_poly.type
_entity_poly.pdbx_seq_one_letter_code
_entity_poly.pdbx_strand_id
1 'polypeptide(L)'
;MFRRVRAIPLLAALVVMALALTSCDLFARKGSPPSESVVGDNGADLTIAGVHISKDGKRILVIELKRGRASDAVVGQIQRYMGFVQDTMLEPGQGVEGLIIALDDDKKIRRALSVASNIRFMRYRVEFHLEE
;
A
#
# COMPACT_ATOMS: atom_id res chain seq x y z
N MET A 1 26.67 19.72 -15.29
CA MET A 1 26.64 18.40 -14.61
C MET A 1 25.40 18.35 -13.70
N PHE A 2 24.26 17.89 -14.22
CA PHE A 2 23.04 17.74 -13.42
C PHE A 2 23.20 16.57 -12.46
N ARG A 3 23.25 16.84 -11.15
CA ARG A 3 23.11 15.79 -10.13
C ARG A 3 21.68 15.25 -10.22
N ARG A 4 21.52 14.01 -10.68
CA ARG A 4 20.27 13.25 -10.50
C ARG A 4 19.97 13.20 -9.00
N VAL A 5 19.02 14.01 -8.54
CA VAL A 5 18.49 13.92 -7.18
C VAL A 5 17.64 12.65 -7.10
N ARG A 6 18.22 11.55 -6.63
CA ARG A 6 17.49 10.29 -6.35
C ARG A 6 16.67 10.34 -5.05
N ALA A 7 16.62 11.48 -4.35
CA ALA A 7 16.04 11.61 -3.01
C ALA A 7 14.54 11.94 -2.97
N ILE A 8 14.00 12.60 -4.00
CA ILE A 8 12.58 13.00 -4.09
C ILE A 8 11.58 11.82 -3.98
N PRO A 9 11.84 10.62 -4.55
CA PRO A 9 10.88 9.51 -4.49
C PRO A 9 10.65 8.96 -3.08
N LEU A 10 11.68 8.96 -2.22
CA LEU A 10 11.62 8.34 -0.91
C LEU A 10 10.81 9.20 0.09
N LEU A 11 11.02 10.51 0.05
CA LEU A 11 10.28 11.45 0.90
C LEU A 11 8.79 11.47 0.55
N ALA A 12 8.47 11.48 -0.75
CA ALA A 12 7.08 11.42 -1.21
C ALA A 12 6.37 10.14 -0.74
N ALA A 13 7.03 8.98 -0.83
CA ALA A 13 6.48 7.72 -0.34
C ALA A 13 6.22 7.74 1.17
N LEU A 14 7.17 8.27 1.97
CA LEU A 14 7.00 8.42 3.42
C LEU A 14 5.83 9.34 3.79
N VAL A 15 5.69 10.47 3.09
CA VAL A 15 4.59 11.41 3.32
C VAL A 15 3.24 10.78 2.96
N VAL A 16 3.15 10.12 1.80
CA VAL A 16 1.93 9.41 1.38
C VAL A 16 1.53 8.34 2.40
N MET A 17 2.50 7.57 2.90
CA MET A 17 2.26 6.56 3.94
C MET A 17 1.76 7.18 5.24
N ALA A 18 2.40 8.27 5.71
CA ALA A 18 1.96 8.96 6.92
C ALA A 18 0.52 9.46 6.79
N LEU A 19 0.18 10.13 5.68
CA LEU A 19 -1.17 10.62 5.40
C LEU A 19 -2.22 9.49 5.33
N ALA A 20 -1.86 8.37 4.69
CA ALA A 20 -2.74 7.21 4.59
C ALA A 20 -3.04 6.60 5.97
N LEU A 21 -2.03 6.50 6.84
CA LEU A 21 -2.19 5.98 8.20
C LEU A 21 -2.99 6.93 9.09
N THR A 22 -2.84 8.25 8.94
CA THR A 22 -3.70 9.22 9.65
C THR A 22 -5.15 9.13 9.21
N SER A 23 -5.40 8.83 7.92
CA SER A 23 -6.74 8.67 7.36
C SER A 23 -7.40 7.34 7.75
N CYS A 24 -6.61 6.35 8.18
CA CYS A 24 -7.07 5.01 8.53
C CYS A 24 -6.90 4.79 10.04
N ASP A 25 -7.74 5.36 10.90
CA ASP A 25 -7.83 5.10 12.36
C ASP A 25 -6.52 5.05 13.19
N LEU A 26 -5.39 5.47 12.62
CA LEU A 26 -4.02 5.34 13.13
C LEU A 26 -3.64 3.87 13.43
N PHE A 27 -2.95 3.23 12.51
CA PHE A 27 -2.34 1.91 12.74
C PHE A 27 -0.89 2.02 13.25
N ALA A 28 -0.50 1.18 14.19
CA ALA A 28 0.90 1.01 14.63
C ALA A 28 1.63 -0.03 13.78
N ARG A 29 2.92 0.13 13.51
CA ARG A 29 3.69 -0.85 12.69
C ARG A 29 3.77 -2.20 13.43
N LYS A 30 3.28 -3.27 12.81
CA LYS A 30 3.28 -4.65 13.37
C LYS A 30 4.38 -5.53 12.77
N GLY A 31 4.85 -5.25 11.54
CA GLY A 31 5.86 -6.09 10.90
C GLY A 31 6.44 -5.56 9.59
N SER A 32 7.13 -6.44 8.88
CA SER A 32 7.73 -6.21 7.57
C SER A 32 7.27 -7.29 6.57
N PRO A 33 7.20 -6.98 5.27
CA PRO A 33 6.84 -7.95 4.24
C PRO A 33 7.82 -9.12 4.12
N PRO A 34 7.34 -10.34 3.79
CA PRO A 34 8.16 -11.46 3.35
C PRO A 34 8.97 -11.04 2.14
N SER A 35 10.22 -11.49 2.09
CA SER A 35 11.14 -11.25 0.97
C SER A 35 10.57 -11.65 -0.39
N GLU A 36 9.77 -12.71 -0.45
CA GLU A 36 9.13 -13.20 -1.69
C GLU A 36 8.07 -12.24 -2.22
N SER A 37 7.33 -11.59 -1.33
CA SER A 37 6.36 -10.55 -1.67
C SER A 37 7.00 -9.16 -1.86
N VAL A 38 8.33 -9.05 -1.78
CA VAL A 38 9.12 -7.88 -2.23
C VAL A 38 9.51 -8.02 -3.72
N VAL A 39 9.37 -9.21 -4.32
CA VAL A 39 9.68 -9.47 -5.73
C VAL A 39 8.39 -9.51 -6.55
N GLY A 40 8.18 -8.49 -7.38
CA GLY A 40 6.98 -8.35 -8.19
C GLY A 40 7.21 -8.96 -9.57
N ASP A 41 6.14 -9.46 -10.19
CA ASP A 41 6.19 -10.19 -11.47
C ASP A 41 6.90 -9.44 -12.62
N ASN A 42 7.13 -8.11 -12.50
CA ASN A 42 7.79 -7.28 -13.52
C ASN A 42 8.97 -6.41 -12.99
N GLY A 43 9.52 -6.70 -11.79
CA GLY A 43 10.80 -6.15 -11.33
C GLY A 43 10.95 -4.62 -11.13
N ALA A 44 9.95 -3.78 -11.44
CA ALA A 44 10.12 -2.31 -11.45
C ALA A 44 9.21 -1.52 -10.50
N ASP A 45 8.19 -2.12 -9.87
CA ASP A 45 7.12 -1.32 -9.24
C ASP A 45 6.50 -1.96 -7.98
N LEU A 46 7.25 -2.78 -7.24
CA LEU A 46 6.74 -3.44 -6.03
C LEU A 46 7.27 -2.78 -4.76
N THR A 47 6.37 -2.35 -3.88
CA THR A 47 6.70 -2.10 -2.48
C THR A 47 5.44 -2.30 -1.66
N ILE A 48 5.35 -3.46 -0.99
CA ILE A 48 4.56 -3.53 0.23
C ILE A 48 5.16 -2.51 1.18
N ALA A 49 4.40 -1.47 1.46
CA ALA A 49 4.87 -0.34 2.24
C ALA A 49 4.84 -0.65 3.75
N GLY A 50 4.01 -1.61 4.17
CA GLY A 50 4.12 -2.22 5.51
C GLY A 50 2.86 -2.91 6.00
N VAL A 51 2.98 -3.49 7.20
CA VAL A 51 1.87 -4.09 7.96
C VAL A 51 1.68 -3.35 9.26
N HIS A 52 0.43 -2.99 9.52
CA HIS A 52 0.08 -2.13 10.63
C HIS A 52 -1.12 -2.73 11.37
N ILE A 53 -1.22 -2.49 12.68
CA ILE A 53 -2.33 -2.94 13.53
C ILE A 53 -3.14 -1.76 14.06
N SER A 54 -4.46 -1.88 14.03
CA SER A 54 -5.37 -0.84 14.52
C SER A 54 -5.20 -0.65 16.03
N LYS A 55 -5.57 0.52 16.55
CA LYS A 55 -5.49 0.83 18.00
C LYS A 55 -6.25 -0.16 18.88
N ASP A 56 -7.38 -0.66 18.41
CA ASP A 56 -8.20 -1.65 19.12
C ASP A 56 -7.65 -3.08 18.98
N GLY A 57 -6.57 -3.27 18.23
CA GLY A 57 -5.93 -4.56 18.01
C GLY A 57 -6.72 -5.51 17.11
N LYS A 58 -7.85 -5.09 16.52
CA LYS A 58 -8.76 -6.00 15.79
C LYS A 58 -8.47 -6.11 14.30
N ARG A 59 -7.77 -5.15 13.72
CA ARG A 59 -7.52 -5.09 12.27
C ARG A 59 -6.04 -5.02 11.98
N ILE A 60 -5.58 -5.84 11.06
CA ILE A 60 -4.26 -5.72 10.45
C ILE A 60 -4.43 -5.12 9.05
N LEU A 61 -3.77 -4.00 8.80
CA LEU A 61 -3.76 -3.33 7.51
C LEU A 61 -2.46 -3.63 6.75
N VAL A 62 -2.62 -4.22 5.58
CA VAL A 62 -1.57 -4.42 4.59
C VAL A 62 -1.62 -3.28 3.58
N ILE A 63 -0.48 -2.62 3.32
CA ILE A 63 -0.43 -1.48 2.39
C ILE A 63 0.50 -1.78 1.21
N GLU A 64 -0.01 -1.61 0.00
CA GLU A 64 0.76 -1.66 -1.26
C GLU A 64 0.78 -0.26 -1.90
N LEU A 65 1.97 0.30 -2.09
CA LEU A 65 2.16 1.63 -2.68
C LEU A 65 2.76 1.51 -4.09
N LYS A 66 2.06 2.06 -5.09
CA LYS A 66 2.54 2.18 -6.47
C LYS A 66 2.95 3.61 -6.76
N ARG A 67 4.10 3.78 -7.42
CA ARG A 67 4.60 5.08 -7.87
C ARG A 67 3.83 5.66 -9.05
N GLY A 68 3.16 4.79 -9.81
CA GLY A 68 2.42 5.12 -11.01
C GLY A 68 0.95 4.73 -10.93
N ARG A 69 0.34 4.52 -12.10
CA ARG A 69 -1.00 3.94 -12.23
C ARG A 69 -0.99 2.48 -11.77
N ALA A 70 -2.00 2.09 -11.01
CA ALA A 70 -2.21 0.69 -10.66
C ALA A 70 -3.11 -0.02 -11.68
N SER A 71 -2.76 -1.25 -12.03
CA SER A 71 -3.61 -2.19 -12.79
C SER A 71 -4.20 -3.25 -11.85
N ASP A 72 -5.11 -4.09 -12.37
CA ASP A 72 -5.71 -5.21 -11.64
C ASP A 72 -4.70 -6.21 -11.07
N ALA A 73 -3.50 -6.32 -11.65
CA ALA A 73 -2.42 -7.16 -11.13
C ALA A 73 -2.04 -6.83 -9.67
N VAL A 74 -2.19 -5.57 -9.24
CA VAL A 74 -1.90 -5.17 -7.85
C VAL A 74 -2.83 -5.83 -6.85
N VAL A 75 -4.06 -6.16 -7.26
CA VAL A 75 -5.05 -6.81 -6.39
C VAL A 75 -4.57 -8.21 -6.03
N GLY A 76 -4.04 -8.95 -7.00
CA GLY A 76 -3.42 -10.26 -6.74
C GLY A 76 -2.18 -10.15 -5.86
N GLN A 77 -1.37 -9.10 -6.04
CA GLN A 77 -0.17 -8.87 -5.23
C GLN A 77 -0.52 -8.64 -3.76
N ILE A 78 -1.44 -7.72 -3.47
CA ILE A 78 -1.84 -7.44 -2.09
C ILE A 78 -2.57 -8.63 -1.46
N GLN A 79 -3.40 -9.36 -2.21
CA GLN A 79 -4.10 -10.54 -1.71
C GLN A 79 -3.15 -11.65 -1.27
N ARG A 80 -2.07 -11.91 -2.03
CA ARG A 80 -1.05 -12.89 -1.60
C ARG A 80 -0.47 -12.54 -0.24
N TYR A 81 -0.19 -11.25 -0.02
CA TYR A 81 0.36 -10.83 1.26
C TYR A 81 -0.68 -10.81 2.38
N MET A 82 -1.92 -10.41 2.09
CA MET A 82 -3.03 -10.54 3.05
C MET A 82 -3.23 -12.00 3.47
N GLY A 83 -3.14 -12.96 2.54
CA GLY A 83 -3.19 -14.39 2.84
C GLY A 83 -2.06 -14.82 3.77
N PHE A 84 -0.82 -14.41 3.48
CA PHE A 84 0.31 -14.68 4.38
C PHE A 84 0.10 -14.09 5.79
N VAL A 85 -0.39 -12.86 5.90
CA VAL A 85 -0.71 -12.23 7.20
C VAL A 85 -1.81 -13.01 7.92
N GLN A 86 -2.82 -13.47 7.17
CA GLN A 86 -3.91 -14.28 7.70
C GLN A 86 -3.40 -15.60 8.30
N ASP A 87 -2.46 -16.26 7.63
CA ASP A 87 -1.94 -17.56 8.05
C ASP A 87 -0.91 -17.47 9.19
N THR A 88 -0.23 -16.33 9.34
CA THR A 88 0.97 -16.23 10.20
C THR A 88 0.92 -15.16 11.28
N MET A 89 0.04 -14.16 11.19
CA MET A 89 0.07 -12.97 12.05
C MET A 89 -1.26 -12.60 12.72
N LEU A 90 -2.38 -13.23 12.34
CA LEU A 90 -3.67 -12.97 12.98
C LEU A 90 -3.79 -13.74 14.29
N GLU A 91 -4.27 -13.02 15.31
CA GLU A 91 -4.75 -13.59 16.57
C GLU A 91 -6.27 -13.83 16.47
N PRO A 92 -6.86 -14.68 17.34
CA PRO A 92 -8.30 -14.90 17.35
C PRO A 92 -9.10 -13.60 17.46
N GLY A 93 -10.05 -13.41 16.55
CA GLY A 93 -10.88 -12.21 16.48
C GLY A 93 -10.26 -11.03 15.72
N GLN A 94 -9.04 -11.18 15.18
CA GLN A 94 -8.45 -10.21 14.26
C GLN A 94 -8.88 -10.48 12.81
N GLY A 95 -8.97 -9.40 12.02
CA GLY A 95 -9.16 -9.45 10.57
C GLY A 95 -8.01 -8.79 9.82
N VAL A 96 -7.85 -9.14 8.53
CA VAL A 96 -6.88 -8.50 7.63
C VAL A 96 -7.59 -7.67 6.56
N GLU A 97 -7.09 -6.46 6.35
CA GLU A 97 -7.55 -5.51 5.34
C GLU A 97 -6.40 -5.11 4.42
N GLY A 98 -6.73 -4.83 3.16
CA GLY A 98 -5.78 -4.30 2.18
C GLY A 98 -6.02 -2.82 1.90
N LEU A 99 -4.94 -2.08 1.67
CA LEU A 99 -4.97 -0.73 1.13
C LEU A 99 -3.98 -0.61 -0.02
N ILE A 100 -4.50 -0.33 -1.20
CA ILE A 100 -3.70 0.03 -2.38
C ILE A 100 -3.64 1.55 -2.47
N ILE A 101 -2.44 2.10 -2.64
CA ILE A 101 -2.22 3.52 -2.83
C ILE A 101 -1.51 3.73 -4.17
N ALA A 102 -2.06 4.57 -5.05
CA ALA A 102 -1.48 4.81 -6.38
C ALA A 102 -1.82 6.21 -6.92
N LEU A 103 -1.14 6.66 -7.98
CA LEU A 103 -1.44 7.95 -8.62
C LEU A 103 -2.76 7.96 -9.38
N ASP A 104 -3.14 6.80 -9.92
CA ASP A 104 -4.28 6.65 -10.82
C ASP A 104 -4.75 5.20 -10.86
N ASP A 105 -6.00 4.99 -11.25
CA ASP A 105 -6.64 3.69 -11.41
C ASP A 105 -7.22 3.53 -12.83
N ASP A 106 -7.39 2.29 -13.27
CA ASP A 106 -8.08 1.99 -14.52
C ASP A 106 -9.44 1.31 -14.28
N LYS A 107 -10.13 0.94 -15.36
CA LYS A 107 -11.42 0.23 -15.25
C LYS A 107 -11.24 -1.21 -14.75
N LYS A 108 -10.08 -1.83 -14.96
CA LYS A 108 -9.82 -3.23 -14.59
C LYS A 108 -9.68 -3.34 -13.08
N ILE A 109 -8.83 -2.51 -12.47
CA ILE A 109 -8.66 -2.49 -11.02
C ILE A 109 -9.95 -2.10 -10.30
N ARG A 110 -10.72 -1.13 -10.82
CA ARG A 110 -12.05 -0.79 -10.25
C ARG A 110 -13.01 -1.96 -10.25
N ARG A 111 -13.03 -2.76 -11.32
CA ARG A 111 -13.84 -3.98 -11.39
C ARG A 111 -13.34 -5.03 -10.40
N ALA A 112 -12.03 -5.26 -10.33
CA ALA A 112 -11.45 -6.21 -9.38
C ALA A 112 -11.78 -5.82 -7.92
N LEU A 113 -11.68 -4.53 -7.59
CA LEU A 113 -12.00 -4.01 -6.26
C LEU A 113 -13.49 -4.03 -5.94
N SER A 114 -14.38 -3.98 -6.95
CA SER A 114 -15.84 -4.03 -6.72
C SER A 114 -16.32 -5.31 -6.05
N VAL A 115 -15.55 -6.39 -6.14
CA VAL A 115 -15.83 -7.69 -5.50
C VAL A 115 -14.85 -8.02 -4.37
N ALA A 116 -13.77 -7.25 -4.21
CA ALA A 116 -12.78 -7.43 -3.16
C ALA A 116 -13.04 -6.42 -2.01
N SER A 117 -14.14 -6.63 -1.28
CA SER A 117 -14.67 -5.66 -0.31
C SER A 117 -13.76 -5.37 0.89
N ASN A 118 -12.77 -6.22 1.16
CA ASN A 118 -11.77 -6.03 2.21
C ASN A 118 -10.49 -5.31 1.71
N ILE A 119 -10.51 -4.76 0.49
CA ILE A 119 -9.40 -4.01 -0.10
C ILE A 119 -9.88 -2.61 -0.49
N ARG A 120 -9.25 -1.59 0.08
CA ARG A 120 -9.51 -0.19 -0.24
C ARG A 120 -8.48 0.33 -1.25
N PHE A 121 -8.88 1.34 -2.01
CA PHE A 121 -7.99 2.08 -2.90
C PHE A 121 -7.99 3.56 -2.54
N MET A 122 -6.79 4.12 -2.38
CA MET A 122 -6.58 5.55 -2.18
C MET A 122 -5.75 6.10 -3.32
N ARG A 123 -6.30 7.09 -4.01
CA ARG A 123 -5.53 7.85 -4.99
C ARG A 123 -4.76 8.95 -4.27
N TYR A 124 -3.45 9.03 -4.47
CA TYR A 124 -2.67 10.19 -4.03
C TYR A 124 -2.40 11.12 -5.22
N ARG A 125 -2.31 12.42 -4.94
CA ARG A 125 -1.95 13.44 -5.90
C ARG A 125 -0.80 14.25 -5.32
N VAL A 126 0.15 14.63 -6.18
CA VAL A 126 1.26 15.50 -5.83
C VAL A 126 1.11 16.79 -6.64
N GLU A 127 1.01 17.93 -5.97
CA GLU A 127 0.93 19.26 -6.57
C GLU A 127 2.14 20.07 -6.06
N PHE A 128 2.92 20.64 -6.99
CA PHE A 128 4.08 21.46 -6.67
C PHE A 128 3.86 22.87 -7.22
N HIS A 129 3.98 23.86 -6.34
CA HIS A 129 3.92 25.27 -6.69
C HIS A 129 5.23 25.91 -6.24
N LEU A 130 5.81 26.74 -7.11
CA LEU A 130 6.99 27.55 -6.81
C LEU A 130 6.55 29.00 -6.85
N GLU A 131 6.87 29.74 -5.81
CA GLU A 131 6.58 31.17 -5.67
C GLU A 131 7.91 31.92 -5.50
N GLU A 132 7.92 33.21 -5.85
CA GLU A 132 9.09 34.10 -5.72
C GLU A 132 9.36 34.55 -4.28
#